data_AF-A0A3E2YPB6-F1
#
_entry.id   AF-A0A3E2YPB6-F1
#
_cell.length_a   1.000
_cell.length_b   1.000
_cell.length_c   1.000
_cell.angle_alpha   90.00
_cell.angle_beta   90.00
_cell.angle_gamma   90.00
#
_symmetry.space_group_name_H-M   'P 1'
#
loop_
_entity.id
_entity.type
_entity.pdbx_description
1 polymer ?
#
loop_
_entity_poly.entity_id
_entity_poly.type
_entity_poly.pdbx_seq_one_letter_code
_entity_poly.pdbx_strand_id
1 'polypeptide(L)'
;MSNYGHATAPDGSQVELGAVGQRVVFENDQVRVWEISLEPGEQQPWHHHLNPYLVIALAAADNRIDALAGGDPRLVHEAVGGVVYREPGEVHMLTNNGTTRYHSRLVELKCLGENLAAGQGDR
;
A
#
# COMPACT_ATOMS: atom_id res chain seq x y z
N MET A 1 -4.59 20.01 1.13
CA MET A 1 -4.62 19.35 2.45
C MET A 1 -5.10 17.94 2.22
N SER A 2 -4.26 16.96 2.50
CA SER A 2 -4.60 15.55 2.40
C SER A 2 -5.68 15.16 3.42
N ASN A 3 -6.63 14.34 2.99
CA ASN A 3 -7.62 13.72 3.87
C ASN A 3 -7.03 12.55 4.69
N TYR A 4 -5.77 12.19 4.49
CA TYR A 4 -5.10 11.05 5.12
C TYR A 4 -4.18 11.45 6.28
N GLY A 5 -4.03 12.75 6.54
CA GLY A 5 -3.25 13.27 7.67
C GLY A 5 -1.75 13.36 7.39
N HIS A 6 -0.98 13.35 8.48
CA HIS A 6 0.48 13.49 8.45
C HIS A 6 1.13 12.44 9.37
N ALA A 7 2.39 12.12 9.11
CA ALA A 7 3.21 11.29 9.98
C ALA A 7 4.52 12.02 10.34
N THR A 8 5.06 11.71 11.51
CA THR A 8 6.34 12.24 11.98
C THR A 8 7.45 11.23 11.71
N ALA A 9 8.47 11.61 10.95
CA ALA A 9 9.66 10.80 10.76
C ALA A 9 10.55 10.82 12.02
N PRO A 10 11.51 9.89 12.17
CA PRO A 10 12.40 9.84 13.34
C PRO A 10 13.24 11.11 13.59
N ASP A 11 13.54 11.87 12.53
CA ASP A 11 14.25 13.15 12.62
C ASP A 11 13.34 14.34 13.01
N GLY A 12 12.06 14.08 13.28
CA GLY A 12 11.06 15.08 13.64
C GLY A 12 10.38 15.78 12.47
N SER A 13 10.79 15.50 11.22
CA SER A 13 10.12 16.06 10.04
C SER A 13 8.71 15.50 9.87
N GLN A 14 7.81 16.31 9.30
CA GLN A 14 6.44 15.90 9.00
C GLN A 14 6.32 15.53 7.52
N VAL A 15 5.67 14.41 7.23
CA VAL A 15 5.28 14.02 5.88
C VAL A 15 3.78 14.03 5.74
N GLU A 16 3.27 14.53 4.61
CA GLU A 16 1.86 14.42 4.24
C GLU A 16 1.58 13.00 3.75
N LEU A 17 0.54 12.37 4.27
CA LEU A 17 0.15 11.03 3.85
C LEU A 17 -0.79 11.09 2.64
N GLY A 18 -0.67 10.13 1.74
CA GLY A 18 -1.54 9.93 0.59
C GLY A 18 -2.45 8.71 0.75
N ALA A 19 -3.23 8.46 -0.31
CA ALA A 19 -4.07 7.28 -0.41
C ALA A 19 -3.25 5.99 -0.60
N VAL A 20 -3.86 4.86 -0.26
CA VAL A 20 -3.34 3.50 -0.50
C VAL A 20 -3.35 3.11 -1.99
N GLY A 21 -3.97 3.89 -2.86
CA GLY A 21 -3.82 3.77 -4.31
C GLY A 21 -4.40 4.96 -5.05
N GLN A 22 -4.20 5.03 -6.37
CA GLN A 22 -4.62 6.16 -7.19
C GLN A 22 -6.15 6.20 -7.35
N ARG A 23 -6.82 5.05 -7.35
CA ARG A 23 -8.26 4.96 -7.59
C ARG A 23 -8.89 3.77 -6.88
N VAL A 24 -10.02 3.99 -6.21
CA VAL A 24 -10.90 2.91 -5.75
C VAL A 24 -11.67 2.37 -6.94
N VAL A 25 -11.54 1.08 -7.23
CA VAL A 25 -12.23 0.40 -8.34
C VAL A 25 -13.44 -0.40 -7.88
N PHE A 26 -13.51 -0.74 -6.60
CA PHE A 26 -14.64 -1.39 -5.95
C PHE A 26 -14.57 -1.16 -4.44
N GLU A 27 -15.73 -0.98 -3.79
CA GLU A 27 -15.80 -0.91 -2.33
C GLU A 27 -17.16 -1.42 -1.82
N ASN A 28 -17.13 -2.18 -0.73
CA ASN A 28 -18.28 -2.51 0.09
C ASN A 28 -17.88 -2.58 1.58
N ASP A 29 -18.72 -3.16 2.44
CA ASP A 29 -18.43 -3.25 3.88
C ASP A 29 -17.30 -4.23 4.22
N GLN A 30 -17.01 -5.19 3.34
CA GLN A 30 -16.02 -6.24 3.58
C GLN A 30 -14.65 -5.88 3.02
N VAL A 31 -14.60 -5.24 1.85
CA VAL A 31 -13.37 -4.98 1.11
C VAL A 31 -13.36 -3.62 0.43
N ARG A 32 -12.17 -3.05 0.25
CA ARG A 32 -11.89 -1.94 -0.67
C ARG A 32 -10.81 -2.39 -1.65
N VAL A 33 -11.05 -2.18 -2.94
CA VAL A 33 -10.09 -2.52 -4.00
C VAL A 33 -9.55 -1.24 -4.62
N TRP A 34 -8.24 -1.07 -4.53
CA TRP A 34 -7.50 0.00 -5.16
C TRP A 34 -6.84 -0.46 -6.45
N GLU A 35 -6.72 0.46 -7.40
CA GLU A 35 -5.77 0.39 -8.50
C GLU A 35 -4.49 1.13 -8.12
N ILE A 36 -3.36 0.43 -8.31
CA ILE A 36 -2.03 1.04 -8.29
C ILE A 36 -1.45 0.94 -9.70
N SER A 37 -1.08 2.07 -10.29
CA SER A 37 -0.45 2.13 -11.61
C SER A 37 0.66 3.17 -11.58
N LEU A 38 1.91 2.73 -11.76
CA LEU A 38 3.10 3.57 -11.69
C LEU A 38 3.93 3.38 -12.96
N GLU A 39 4.15 4.45 -13.71
CA GLU A 39 5.17 4.48 -14.76
C GLU A 39 6.59 4.42 -14.14
N PRO A 40 7.64 4.13 -14.93
CA PRO A 40 9.02 4.13 -14.44
C PRO A 40 9.38 5.43 -13.71
N GLY A 41 9.86 5.31 -12.47
CA GLY A 41 10.21 6.44 -11.60
C GLY A 41 9.04 7.10 -10.87
N GLU A 42 7.79 6.73 -11.17
CA GLU A 42 6.64 7.23 -10.42
C GLU A 42 6.54 6.59 -9.03
N GLN A 43 5.92 7.36 -8.14
CA GLN A 43 5.79 7.02 -6.73
C GLN A 43 4.32 6.98 -6.34
N GLN A 44 4.01 5.98 -5.53
CA GLN A 44 2.92 6.10 -4.59
C GLN A 44 3.49 6.75 -3.32
N PRO A 45 3.09 8.00 -3.00
CA PRO A 45 3.69 8.79 -1.92
C PRO A 45 3.47 8.12 -0.56
N TRP A 46 4.10 8.65 0.49
CA TRP A 46 3.95 8.16 1.87
C TRP A 46 2.50 7.82 2.21
N HIS A 47 2.24 6.56 2.56
CA HIS A 47 0.91 6.08 2.90
C HIS A 47 0.98 5.00 3.97
N HIS A 48 -0.17 4.68 4.55
CA HIS A 48 -0.28 3.73 5.66
C HIS A 48 -1.46 2.79 5.39
N HIS A 49 -1.21 1.48 5.50
CA HIS A 49 -2.27 0.48 5.45
C HIS A 49 -2.79 0.23 6.85
N LEU A 50 -4.08 0.53 7.08
CA LEU A 50 -4.74 0.29 8.37
C LEU A 50 -5.50 -1.05 8.42
N ASN A 51 -5.68 -1.68 7.27
CA ASN A 51 -6.35 -2.97 7.12
C ASN A 51 -5.35 -4.01 6.59
N PRO A 52 -5.48 -5.30 6.95
CA PRO A 52 -4.78 -6.36 6.25
C PRO A 52 -5.18 -6.36 4.77
N TYR A 53 -4.27 -6.76 3.88
CA TYR A 53 -4.51 -6.62 2.45
C TYR A 53 -3.82 -7.68 1.59
N LEU A 54 -4.35 -7.84 0.38
CA LEU A 54 -3.72 -8.57 -0.71
C LEU A 54 -3.20 -7.60 -1.76
N VAL A 55 -2.03 -7.88 -2.33
CA VAL A 55 -1.55 -7.26 -3.57
C VAL A 55 -1.60 -8.31 -4.68
N ILE A 56 -2.18 -7.95 -5.82
CA ILE A 56 -2.28 -8.79 -7.02
C ILE A 56 -1.63 -8.04 -8.18
N ALA A 57 -0.48 -8.50 -8.64
CA ALA A 57 0.23 -7.86 -9.73
C ALA A 57 -0.42 -8.19 -11.09
N LEU A 58 -0.79 -7.16 -11.84
CA LEU A 58 -1.33 -7.24 -13.20
C LEU A 58 -0.25 -6.96 -14.26
N ALA A 59 0.74 -6.13 -13.92
CA ALA A 59 1.99 -5.93 -14.65
C ALA A 59 3.13 -5.79 -13.64
N ALA A 60 4.24 -6.48 -13.91
CA ALA A 60 5.40 -6.50 -13.02
C ALA A 60 6.38 -5.37 -13.34
N ALA A 61 7.03 -4.86 -12.30
CA ALA A 61 8.22 -4.03 -12.38
C ALA A 61 9.07 -4.25 -11.12
N ASP A 62 10.32 -3.81 -11.16
CA ASP A 62 11.16 -3.77 -9.95
C ASP A 62 10.71 -2.60 -9.08
N ASN A 63 10.24 -2.90 -7.89
CA ASN A 63 9.68 -1.93 -6.97
C ASN A 63 10.63 -1.73 -5.77
N ARG A 64 10.73 -0.49 -5.32
CA ARG A 64 11.46 -0.09 -4.12
C ARG A 64 10.46 0.44 -3.08
N ILE A 65 10.55 -0.06 -1.86
CA ILE A 65 9.72 0.38 -0.75
C ILE A 65 10.63 0.98 0.33
N ASP A 66 10.45 2.26 0.59
CA ASP A 66 11.15 3.01 1.63
C ASP A 66 10.25 3.15 2.87
N ALA A 67 10.76 2.78 4.04
CA ALA A 67 10.09 2.96 5.31
C ALA A 67 10.28 4.40 5.82
N LEU A 68 9.24 5.01 6.37
CA LEU A 68 9.37 6.35 6.97
C LEU A 68 10.33 6.36 8.16
N ALA A 69 10.44 5.22 8.87
CA ALA A 69 11.40 5.02 9.94
C ALA A 69 12.87 5.02 9.46
N GLY A 70 13.11 5.00 8.16
CA GLY A 70 14.44 4.85 7.56
C GLY A 70 14.94 3.40 7.58
N GLY A 71 16.22 3.23 7.26
CA GLY A 71 16.84 1.92 7.07
C GLY A 71 16.97 1.52 5.61
N ASP A 72 17.38 0.28 5.37
CA ASP A 72 17.54 -0.25 4.02
C ASP A 72 16.17 -0.45 3.34
N PRO A 73 16.00 -0.03 2.08
CA PRO A 73 14.74 -0.20 1.38
C PRO A 73 14.48 -1.68 1.08
N ARG A 74 13.20 -2.06 1.07
CA ARG A 74 12.78 -3.36 0.58
C ARG A 74 12.67 -3.32 -0.94
N LEU A 75 13.42 -4.18 -1.62
CA LEU A 75 13.33 -4.37 -3.06
C LEU A 75 12.42 -5.56 -3.34
N VAL A 76 11.39 -5.35 -4.17
CA VAL A 76 10.41 -6.39 -4.50
C VAL A 76 10.18 -6.49 -6.00
N HIS A 77 10.06 -7.71 -6.50
CA HIS A 77 9.62 -7.98 -7.86
C HIS A 77 8.37 -8.88 -7.79
N GLU A 78 7.21 -8.28 -7.96
CA GLU A 78 5.93 -9.00 -7.92
C GLU A 78 5.60 -9.47 -9.34
N ALA A 79 5.82 -10.76 -9.59
CA ALA A 79 5.54 -11.36 -10.89
C ALA A 79 4.07 -11.22 -11.28
N VAL A 80 3.78 -11.12 -12.58
CA VAL A 80 2.40 -11.04 -13.10
C VAL A 80 1.56 -12.22 -12.61
N GLY A 81 0.38 -11.93 -12.05
CA GLY A 81 -0.51 -12.90 -11.43
C GLY A 81 -0.09 -13.32 -10.01
N GLY A 82 1.06 -12.85 -9.52
CA GLY A 82 1.51 -13.04 -8.16
C GLY A 82 0.56 -12.39 -7.16
N VAL A 83 0.35 -13.09 -6.04
CA VAL A 83 -0.51 -12.65 -4.94
C VAL A 83 0.28 -12.66 -3.65
N VAL A 84 0.21 -11.56 -2.90
CA VAL A 84 0.88 -11.45 -1.61
C VAL A 84 -0.09 -10.92 -0.57
N TYR A 85 -0.12 -11.57 0.60
CA TYR A 85 -0.83 -11.07 1.77
C TYR A 85 0.12 -10.27 2.67
N ARG A 86 -0.41 -9.21 3.28
CA ARG A 86 0.29 -8.36 4.24
C ARG A 86 -0.64 -7.96 5.38
N GLU A 87 -0.10 -7.98 6.58
CA GLU A 87 -0.69 -7.31 7.73
C GLU A 87 -0.47 -5.79 7.63
N PRO A 88 -1.26 -4.98 8.37
CA PRO A 88 -0.94 -3.57 8.59
C PRO A 88 0.52 -3.40 9.02
N GLY A 89 1.18 -2.41 8.46
CA GLY A 89 2.61 -2.21 8.63
C GLY A 89 2.95 -0.73 8.80
N GLU A 90 4.23 -0.41 8.74
CA GLU A 90 4.69 0.97 8.86
C GLU A 90 4.26 1.86 7.70
N VAL A 91 4.32 3.18 7.92
CA VAL A 91 4.20 4.18 6.86
C VAL A 91 5.34 3.99 5.88
N HIS A 92 5.03 3.87 4.60
CA HIS A 92 6.04 3.68 3.56
C HIS A 92 5.70 4.42 2.27
N MET A 93 6.69 4.53 1.41
CA MET A 93 6.59 5.04 0.04
C MET A 93 6.97 3.92 -0.92
N LEU A 94 6.17 3.72 -1.96
CA LEU A 94 6.45 2.76 -3.02
C LEU A 94 6.90 3.52 -4.26
N THR A 95 8.04 3.12 -4.83
CA THR A 95 8.57 3.65 -6.08
C THR A 95 8.68 2.54 -7.11
N ASN A 96 8.18 2.77 -8.32
CA ASN A 96 8.54 1.92 -9.45
C ASN A 96 9.99 2.23 -9.85
N ASN A 97 10.92 1.36 -9.45
CA ASN A 97 12.34 1.46 -9.72
C ASN A 97 12.77 0.67 -10.98
N GLY A 98 11.81 0.12 -11.71
CA GLY A 98 12.01 -0.63 -12.94
C GLY A 98 11.94 0.25 -14.18
N THR A 99 11.98 -0.40 -15.35
CA THR A 99 11.90 0.24 -16.67
C THR A 99 10.56 0.00 -17.38
N THR A 100 9.65 -0.72 -16.73
CA THR A 100 8.30 -1.03 -17.22
C THR A 100 7.25 -0.50 -16.24
N ARG A 101 6.03 -0.29 -16.72
CA ARG A 101 4.91 0.10 -15.87
C ARG A 101 4.57 -1.00 -14.86
N TYR A 102 4.49 -0.63 -13.58
CA TYR A 102 3.89 -1.46 -12.54
C TYR A 102 2.38 -1.24 -12.50
N HIS A 103 1.60 -2.32 -12.46
CA HIS A 103 0.15 -2.24 -12.33
C HIS A 103 -0.34 -3.34 -11.40
N SER A 104 -1.11 -3.00 -10.38
CA SER A 104 -1.65 -3.96 -9.43
C SER A 104 -3.07 -3.62 -8.95
N ARG A 105 -3.67 -4.61 -8.30
CA ARG A 105 -4.85 -4.43 -7.45
C ARG A 105 -4.44 -4.67 -6.02
N LEU A 106 -4.76 -3.70 -5.16
CA LEU A 106 -4.64 -3.87 -3.72
C LEU A 106 -6.04 -4.05 -3.13
N VAL A 107 -6.27 -5.17 -2.46
CA VAL A 107 -7.55 -5.50 -1.82
C VAL A 107 -7.38 -5.37 -0.31
N GLU A 108 -7.88 -4.28 0.26
CA GLU A 108 -7.98 -4.11 1.71
C GLU A 108 -9.13 -4.97 2.25
N LEU A 109 -8.86 -5.73 3.31
CA LEU A 109 -9.83 -6.56 4.03
C LEU A 109 -10.42 -5.77 5.21
N LYS A 110 -11.38 -4.89 4.90
CA LYS A 110 -12.02 -4.01 5.90
C LYS A 110 -12.63 -4.80 7.05
N CYS A 111 -13.22 -5.98 6.78
CA CYS A 111 -13.80 -6.84 7.80
C CYS A 111 -12.80 -7.42 8.81
N LEU A 112 -11.50 -7.34 8.54
CA LEU A 112 -10.43 -7.72 9.47
C LEU A 112 -9.73 -6.51 10.10
N GLY A 113 -10.10 -5.29 9.72
CA GLY A 113 -9.53 -4.05 10.24
C GLY A 113 -10.63 -3.06 10.64
N GLU A 114 -10.84 -2.02 9.85
CA GLU A 114 -11.74 -0.89 10.16
C GLU A 114 -13.19 -1.29 10.45
N ASN A 115 -13.65 -2.41 9.89
CA ASN A 115 -15.00 -2.96 10.07
C ASN A 115 -15.00 -4.29 10.83
N LEU A 116 -13.96 -4.58 11.62
CA LEU A 116 -13.91 -5.81 12.41
C LEU A 116 -15.11 -5.88 13.36
N ALA A 117 -15.99 -6.86 13.12
CA ALA A 117 -17.12 -7.12 14.00
C ALA A 117 -16.61 -7.69 15.34
N ALA A 118 -17.16 -7.20 16.45
CA ALA A 118 -16.83 -7.71 17.78
C ALA A 118 -17.07 -9.24 17.83
N GLY A 119 -16.01 -10.02 18.12
CA GLY A 119 -16.06 -11.48 18.28
C GLY A 119 -15.50 -12.32 17.12
N GLN A 120 -14.92 -11.72 16.07
CA GLN A 120 -14.29 -12.47 14.96
C GLN A 120 -12.75 -12.51 15.00
N GLY A 121 -12.13 -11.93 16.04
CA GLY A 121 -10.67 -11.75 16.15
C GLY A 121 -9.86 -12.95 16.67
N ASP A 122 -10.51 -14.03 17.11
CA ASP A 122 -9.84 -15.28 17.49
C ASP A 122 -10.00 -16.30 16.35
N ARG A 123 -8.98 -16.43 15.50
CA ARG A 123 -8.74 -17.65 14.71
C ARG A 123 -7.27 -18.00 14.71
#